data_AF-A0A1E7EZH5-F1
#
_entry.id   AF-A0A1E7EZH5-F1
#
_cell.length_a   1.000
_cell.length_b   1.000
_cell.length_c   1.000
_cell.angle_alpha   90.00
_cell.angle_beta   90.00
_cell.angle_gamma   90.00
#
_symmetry.space_group_name_H-M   'P 1'
#
loop_
_entity.id
_entity.type
_entity.pdbx_description
1 polymer ?
#
loop_
_entity_poly.entity_id
_entity_poly.type
_entity_poly.pdbx_seq_one_letter_code
_entity_poly.pdbx_strand_id
1 'polypeptide(L)'
;KILCLVYTYSPMRYLVRTQAIVWGRQCDGYIAFSNETIPELGIYQLPTNNEYSGVEEESYTNMWQKTRRIWKYVHDHFVEDYDYFYISGDDVYLLVNNFRSYIQNELELLVSDSDSVSVPRHFGSWLPSKSMIAGGPGYTLNKAALQQFFEITITTTTTTTVNGKGSSSSSSNTSAIWNNCLSNKHASYEDRFMSYCMSTFLGIHGNDTDTRDPTGEQKFHDTDP
;
A
#
# COMPACT_ATOMS: atom_id res chain seq x y z
N LYS A 1 9.47 10.98 -8.00
CA LYS A 1 10.32 10.49 -6.90
C LYS A 1 9.74 9.23 -6.30
N ILE A 2 10.58 8.23 -6.03
CA ILE A 2 10.20 6.91 -5.55
C ILE A 2 10.67 6.73 -4.09
N LEU A 3 9.73 6.51 -3.17
CA LEU A 3 10.01 6.05 -1.82
C LEU A 3 9.81 4.53 -1.76
N CYS A 4 10.88 3.82 -1.39
CA CYS A 4 10.86 2.37 -1.19
C CYS A 4 10.66 2.04 0.29
N LEU A 5 9.65 1.25 0.57
CA LEU A 5 9.21 0.85 1.89
C LEU A 5 9.40 -0.66 2.03
N VAL A 6 10.02 -1.11 3.12
CA VAL A 6 10.18 -2.54 3.40
C VAL A 6 9.52 -2.86 4.73
N TYR A 7 8.63 -3.84 4.80
CA TYR A 7 8.20 -4.40 6.08
C TYR A 7 9.11 -5.57 6.48
N THR A 8 9.57 -5.58 7.74
CA THR A 8 10.55 -6.56 8.24
C THR A 8 10.48 -6.68 9.77
N TYR A 9 11.33 -7.49 10.39
CA TYR A 9 11.40 -7.64 11.83
C TYR A 9 12.86 -7.85 12.25
N SER A 10 13.20 -7.63 13.52
CA SER A 10 14.58 -7.57 14.00
C SER A 10 15.47 -8.79 13.67
N PRO A 11 14.99 -10.04 13.65
CA PRO A 11 15.75 -11.19 13.15
C PRO A 11 16.21 -11.08 11.69
N MET A 12 15.48 -10.33 10.85
CA MET A 12 15.77 -10.16 9.42
C MET A 12 16.53 -8.88 9.09
N ARG A 13 17.09 -8.20 10.10
CA ARG A 13 17.90 -6.98 9.94
C ARG A 13 18.98 -7.10 8.86
N TYR A 14 19.61 -8.27 8.72
CA TYR A 14 20.67 -8.48 7.74
C TYR A 14 20.16 -8.45 6.29
N LEU A 15 18.94 -8.92 6.03
CA LEU A 15 18.31 -8.88 4.71
C LEU A 15 18.04 -7.44 4.32
N VAL A 16 17.41 -6.69 5.20
CA VAL A 16 17.05 -5.28 4.99
C VAL A 16 18.28 -4.41 4.79
N ARG A 17 19.33 -4.62 5.59
CA ARG A 17 20.63 -3.96 5.38
C ARG A 17 21.18 -4.26 3.99
N THR A 18 21.06 -5.49 3.53
CA THR A 18 21.50 -5.90 2.19
C THR A 18 20.65 -5.22 1.11
N GLN A 19 19.33 -5.23 1.25
CA GLN A 19 18.42 -4.54 0.34
C GLN A 19 18.76 -3.05 0.22
N ALA A 20 18.92 -2.34 1.35
CA ALA A 20 19.30 -0.93 1.39
C ALA A 20 20.60 -0.65 0.61
N ILE A 21 21.63 -1.48 0.80
CA ILE A 21 22.93 -1.33 0.13
C ILE A 21 22.85 -1.67 -1.35
N VAL A 22 22.09 -2.71 -1.72
CA VAL A 22 22.13 -3.27 -3.08
C VAL A 22 21.19 -2.53 -4.03
N TRP A 23 19.91 -2.42 -3.68
CA TRP A 23 18.89 -1.81 -4.54
C TRP A 23 18.21 -0.60 -3.91
N GLY A 24 18.01 -0.56 -2.59
CA GLY A 24 17.34 0.54 -1.88
C GLY A 24 18.00 1.89 -2.10
N ARG A 25 19.34 1.93 -2.21
CA ARG A 25 20.13 3.13 -2.56
C ARG A 25 19.80 3.75 -3.92
N GLN A 26 19.11 3.03 -4.80
CA GLN A 26 18.69 3.51 -6.13
C GLN A 26 17.31 4.20 -6.08
N CYS A 27 16.55 4.01 -4.99
CA CYS A 27 15.32 4.73 -4.72
C CYS A 27 15.65 6.19 -4.29
N ASP A 28 14.70 7.11 -4.47
CA ASP A 28 14.88 8.49 -4.00
C ASP A 28 14.74 8.60 -2.48
N GLY A 29 14.14 7.59 -1.84
CA GLY A 29 14.12 7.37 -0.39
C GLY A 29 13.96 5.88 -0.08
N TYR A 30 14.41 5.46 1.09
CA TYR A 30 14.31 4.08 1.56
C TYR A 30 14.04 4.04 3.06
N ILE A 31 13.01 3.30 3.48
CA ILE A 31 12.68 3.09 4.89
C ILE A 31 12.25 1.65 5.09
N ALA A 32 12.81 0.99 6.09
CA ALA A 32 12.39 -0.33 6.52
C ALA A 32 11.68 -0.27 7.87
N PHE A 33 10.47 -0.80 7.95
CA PHE A 33 9.64 -0.82 9.14
C PHE A 33 9.77 -2.13 9.90
N SER A 34 10.32 -2.04 11.11
CA SER A 34 10.62 -3.17 11.99
C SER A 34 10.01 -2.98 13.38
N ASN A 35 10.25 -3.94 14.27
CA ASN A 35 9.96 -3.85 15.71
C ASN A 35 11.13 -3.22 16.50
N GLU A 36 12.07 -2.57 15.81
CA GLU A 36 13.18 -1.81 16.37
C GLU A 36 13.53 -0.61 15.48
N THR A 37 14.23 0.38 16.03
CA THR A 37 14.74 1.54 15.28
C THR A 37 16.25 1.51 15.24
N ILE A 38 16.83 1.54 14.05
CA ILE A 38 18.28 1.62 13.78
C ILE A 38 18.48 2.60 12.63
N PRO A 39 18.60 3.91 12.92
CA PRO A 39 18.65 4.96 11.90
C PRO A 39 19.79 4.79 10.90
N GLU A 40 20.94 4.26 11.34
CA GLU A 40 22.12 4.04 10.50
C GLU A 40 21.87 3.00 9.38
N LEU A 41 20.83 2.16 9.55
CA LEU A 41 20.41 1.16 8.57
C LEU A 41 19.10 1.53 7.86
N GLY A 42 18.54 2.73 8.13
CA GLY A 42 17.23 3.12 7.62
C GLY A 42 16.08 2.26 8.18
N ILE A 43 16.28 1.66 9.36
CA ILE A 43 15.28 0.82 10.02
C ILE A 43 14.54 1.67 11.06
N TYR A 44 13.22 1.63 11.03
CA TYR A 44 12.36 2.45 11.86
C TYR A 44 11.24 1.63 12.49
N GLN A 45 10.99 1.84 13.78
CA GLN A 45 9.83 1.28 14.46
C GLN A 45 8.71 2.31 14.48
N LEU A 46 7.54 1.92 13.97
CA LEU A 46 6.37 2.78 13.99
C LEU A 46 5.96 3.11 15.44
N PRO A 47 5.56 4.37 15.72
CA PRO A 47 5.08 4.75 17.05
C PRO A 47 3.91 3.87 17.50
N THR A 48 3.88 3.52 18.79
CA THR A 48 2.85 2.65 19.40
C THR A 48 1.73 3.44 20.10
N ASN A 49 1.65 4.75 19.85
CA ASN A 49 0.63 5.62 20.44
C ASN A 49 -0.76 5.38 19.80
N ASN A 50 -1.80 5.98 20.40
CA ASN A 50 -3.20 5.79 20.00
C ASN A 50 -3.52 6.22 18.56
N GLU A 51 -2.66 7.01 17.91
CA GLU A 51 -2.83 7.47 16.53
C GLU A 51 -2.50 6.36 15.51
N TYR A 52 -1.52 5.53 15.85
CA TYR A 52 -1.16 4.31 15.13
C TYR A 52 -1.60 3.07 15.92
N SER A 53 -2.72 3.18 16.66
CA SER A 53 -3.19 2.16 17.60
C SER A 53 -3.37 0.79 16.95
N GLY A 54 -3.00 -0.23 17.72
CA GLY A 54 -2.68 -1.57 17.24
C GLY A 54 -1.32 -1.96 17.77
N VAL A 55 -1.16 -1.93 19.11
CA VAL A 55 0.00 -2.53 19.77
C VAL A 55 -0.20 -4.02 19.64
N GLU A 56 0.27 -4.57 18.53
CA GLU A 56 0.24 -5.99 18.32
C GLU A 56 1.64 -6.48 18.03
N GLU A 57 1.90 -7.64 18.60
CA GLU A 57 3.10 -8.41 18.46
C GLU A 57 3.48 -8.53 16.98
N GLU A 58 4.76 -8.36 16.70
CA GLU A 58 5.31 -8.60 15.37
C GLU A 58 5.00 -10.04 14.97
N SER A 59 4.00 -10.21 14.11
CA SER A 59 3.44 -11.51 13.76
C SER A 59 2.96 -11.51 12.32
N TYR A 60 3.26 -12.61 11.63
CA TYR A 60 2.77 -12.86 10.27
C TYR A 60 1.23 -12.86 10.21
N THR A 61 0.54 -13.27 11.27
CA THR A 61 -0.93 -13.25 11.30
C THR A 61 -1.51 -11.84 11.36
N ASN A 62 -0.67 -10.81 11.52
CA ASN A 62 -1.06 -9.43 11.66
C ASN A 62 -0.46 -8.49 10.59
N MET A 63 0.00 -9.06 9.47
CA MET A 63 0.58 -8.28 8.37
C MET A 63 -0.33 -7.16 7.88
N TRP A 64 -1.66 -7.37 7.88
CA TRP A 64 -2.59 -6.32 7.50
C TRP A 64 -2.49 -5.06 8.38
N GLN A 65 -2.49 -5.18 9.71
CA GLN A 65 -2.41 -4.00 10.57
C GLN A 65 -1.03 -3.34 10.51
N LYS A 66 0.03 -4.14 10.36
CA LYS A 66 1.37 -3.61 10.13
C LYS A 66 1.44 -2.76 8.87
N THR A 67 1.05 -3.32 7.73
CA THR A 67 1.00 -2.62 6.44
C THR A 67 0.07 -1.42 6.51
N ARG A 68 -1.03 -1.52 7.25
CA ARG A 68 -1.90 -0.37 7.46
C ARG A 68 -1.16 0.78 8.18
N ARG A 69 -0.52 0.50 9.30
CA ARG A 69 0.21 1.53 10.05
C ARG A 69 1.36 2.14 9.23
N ILE A 70 2.03 1.34 8.40
CA ILE A 70 3.03 1.83 7.45
C ILE A 70 2.41 2.85 6.49
N TRP A 71 1.30 2.51 5.84
CA TRP A 71 0.65 3.42 4.89
C TRP A 71 0.17 4.71 5.55
N LYS A 72 -0.38 4.64 6.77
CA LYS A 72 -0.77 5.82 7.55
C LYS A 72 0.44 6.71 7.83
N TYR A 73 1.53 6.13 8.31
CA TYR A 73 2.76 6.88 8.60
C TYR A 73 3.35 7.50 7.34
N VAL A 74 3.40 6.76 6.24
CA VAL A 74 3.93 7.28 4.98
C VAL A 74 3.07 8.40 4.42
N HIS A 75 1.75 8.28 4.55
CA HIS A 75 0.83 9.37 4.24
C HIS A 75 1.16 10.62 5.06
N ASP A 76 1.18 10.51 6.38
CA ASP A 76 1.31 11.67 7.27
C ASP A 76 2.66 12.40 7.15
N HIS A 77 3.73 11.69 6.77
CA HIS A 77 5.10 12.21 6.83
C HIS A 77 5.78 12.38 5.47
N PHE A 78 5.36 11.65 4.43
CA PHE A 78 6.11 11.59 3.16
C PHE A 78 5.25 11.78 1.90
N VAL A 79 3.92 11.88 2.00
CA VAL A 79 3.05 11.96 0.82
C VAL A 79 3.34 13.17 -0.07
N GLU A 80 3.82 14.26 0.52
CA GLU A 80 4.15 15.49 -0.21
C GLU A 80 5.54 15.47 -0.86
N ASP A 81 6.45 14.62 -0.38
CA ASP A 81 7.85 14.58 -0.80
C ASP A 81 8.14 13.59 -1.95
N TYR A 82 7.21 12.66 -2.20
CA TYR A 82 7.35 11.57 -3.15
C TYR A 82 6.12 11.38 -4.02
N ASP A 83 6.31 10.80 -5.21
CA ASP A 83 5.25 10.61 -6.21
C ASP A 83 4.77 9.16 -6.28
N TYR A 84 5.66 8.22 -5.93
CA TYR A 84 5.41 6.77 -5.97
C TYR A 84 5.96 6.13 -4.70
N PHE A 85 5.16 5.22 -4.13
CA PHE A 85 5.44 4.53 -2.89
C PHE A 85 5.41 3.02 -3.16
N TYR A 86 6.58 2.41 -3.23
CA TYR A 86 6.72 0.97 -3.41
C TYR A 86 6.84 0.30 -2.04
N ILE A 87 6.08 -0.76 -1.79
CA ILE A 87 6.18 -1.56 -0.57
C ILE A 87 6.46 -3.02 -0.88
N SER A 88 7.34 -3.65 -0.09
CA SER A 88 7.70 -5.07 -0.21
C SER A 88 8.11 -5.71 1.12
N GLY A 89 8.30 -7.02 1.11
CA GLY A 89 9.01 -7.76 2.16
C GLY A 89 10.53 -7.62 2.10
N ASP A 90 11.20 -8.21 3.08
CA ASP A 90 12.66 -8.24 3.22
C ASP A 90 13.37 -9.29 2.35
N ASP A 91 12.60 -10.10 1.62
CA ASP A 91 13.03 -11.16 0.72
C ASP A 91 12.98 -10.76 -0.77
N VAL A 92 12.79 -9.47 -1.07
CA VAL A 92 12.64 -8.95 -2.44
C VAL A 92 13.90 -8.28 -2.98
N TYR A 93 14.10 -8.40 -4.30
CA TYR A 93 15.06 -7.62 -5.07
C TYR A 93 14.34 -6.78 -6.13
N LEU A 94 14.40 -5.46 -6.00
CA LEU A 94 13.79 -4.52 -6.94
C LEU A 94 14.83 -4.00 -7.95
N LEU A 95 14.55 -4.16 -9.24
CA LEU A 95 15.26 -3.46 -10.32
C LEU A 95 14.77 -2.01 -10.42
N VAL A 96 15.26 -1.13 -9.54
CA VAL A 96 14.72 0.24 -9.38
C VAL A 96 14.78 1.07 -10.67
N ASN A 97 15.84 0.91 -11.48
CA ASN A 97 15.94 1.60 -12.76
C ASN A 97 14.88 1.13 -13.77
N ASN A 98 14.57 -0.18 -13.80
CA ASN A 98 13.50 -0.71 -14.65
C ASN A 98 12.14 -0.21 -14.17
N PHE A 99 11.91 -0.21 -12.85
CA PHE A 99 10.72 0.35 -12.24
C PHE A 99 10.53 1.84 -12.60
N ARG A 100 11.59 2.64 -12.47
CA ARG A 100 11.57 4.06 -12.82
C ARG A 100 11.25 4.26 -14.30
N SER A 101 11.85 3.45 -15.18
CA SER A 101 11.57 3.46 -16.61
C SER A 101 10.10 3.11 -16.91
N TYR A 102 9.54 2.11 -16.23
CA TYR A 102 8.13 1.71 -16.40
C TYR A 102 7.18 2.86 -16.00
N ILE A 103 7.43 3.51 -14.86
CA ILE A 103 6.65 4.67 -14.44
C ILE A 103 6.70 5.79 -15.50
N GLN A 104 7.91 6.18 -15.92
CA GLN A 104 8.13 7.34 -16.79
C GLN A 104 7.66 7.11 -18.22
N ASN A 105 7.79 5.90 -18.74
CA ASN A 105 7.53 5.64 -20.15
C ASN A 105 6.17 4.99 -20.39
N GLU A 106 5.63 4.22 -19.46
CA GLU A 106 4.40 3.47 -19.71
C GLU A 106 3.23 4.13 -18.98
N LEU A 107 3.37 4.37 -17.67
CA LEU A 107 2.26 4.93 -16.88
C LEU A 107 1.99 6.41 -17.18
N GLU A 108 3.03 7.20 -17.45
CA GLU A 108 2.86 8.60 -17.85
C GLU A 108 2.24 8.73 -19.25
N LEU A 109 2.55 7.83 -20.19
CA LEU A 109 1.97 7.84 -21.54
C LEU A 109 0.49 7.40 -21.58
N LEU A 110 0.00 6.68 -20.57
CA LEU A 110 -1.42 6.33 -20.43
C LEU A 110 -2.30 7.54 -20.08
N VAL A 111 -1.72 8.72 -19.90
CA VAL A 111 -2.45 9.96 -19.63
C VAL A 111 -2.19 10.91 -20.79
N SER A 112 -3.20 11.14 -21.61
CA SER A 112 -3.16 12.14 -22.71
C SER A 112 -3.12 13.58 -22.19
N ASP A 113 -3.13 13.77 -20.87
CA ASP A 113 -3.13 15.06 -20.18
C ASP A 113 -2.06 15.01 -19.09
N SER A 114 -1.39 16.12 -18.84
CA SER A 114 -0.08 16.23 -18.17
C SER A 114 -0.01 15.86 -16.68
N ASP A 115 -0.95 15.07 -16.15
CA ASP A 115 -1.14 14.91 -14.70
C ASP A 115 -1.32 13.45 -14.27
N SER A 116 -0.40 12.58 -14.69
CA SER A 116 -0.40 11.14 -14.35
C SER A 116 -0.35 10.84 -12.85
N VAL A 117 0.11 11.82 -12.05
CA VAL A 117 0.16 11.77 -10.58
C VAL A 117 -1.22 12.05 -9.96
N SER A 118 -2.13 12.70 -10.67
CA SER A 118 -3.45 13.12 -10.14
C SER A 118 -4.50 12.00 -10.16
N VAL A 119 -4.32 10.98 -11.01
CA VAL A 119 -5.22 9.81 -11.09
C VAL A 119 -4.72 8.73 -10.13
N PRO A 120 -5.55 8.25 -9.18
CA PRO A 120 -5.17 7.15 -8.30
C PRO A 120 -4.73 5.91 -9.08
N ARG A 121 -3.54 5.42 -8.78
CA ARG A 121 -3.00 4.18 -9.33
C ARG A 121 -2.45 3.28 -8.23
N HIS A 122 -2.71 2.00 -8.41
CA HIS A 122 -2.18 0.91 -7.61
C HIS A 122 -1.74 -0.16 -8.59
N PHE A 123 -0.46 -0.55 -8.58
CA PHE A 123 0.05 -1.48 -9.59
C PHE A 123 1.17 -2.35 -9.04
N GLY A 124 1.33 -3.52 -9.66
CA GLY A 124 2.22 -4.58 -9.21
C GLY A 124 1.88 -5.86 -9.97
N SER A 125 2.38 -7.00 -9.51
CA SER A 125 2.03 -8.25 -10.17
C SER A 125 0.55 -8.57 -9.94
N TRP A 126 -0.25 -8.62 -11.00
CA TRP A 126 -1.68 -8.90 -10.91
C TRP A 126 -1.95 -10.42 -10.98
N LEU A 127 -2.84 -10.90 -10.10
CA LEU A 127 -3.33 -12.28 -10.06
C LEU A 127 -4.79 -12.32 -10.54
N PRO A 128 -5.06 -12.51 -11.85
CA PRO A 128 -6.41 -12.45 -12.41
C PRO A 128 -7.40 -13.42 -11.75
N SER A 129 -6.95 -14.63 -11.44
CA SER A 129 -7.79 -15.67 -10.82
C SER A 129 -8.29 -15.30 -9.43
N LYS A 130 -7.62 -14.36 -8.77
CA LYS A 130 -7.93 -13.90 -7.41
C LYS A 130 -8.44 -12.46 -7.38
N SER A 131 -8.41 -11.76 -8.51
CA SER A 131 -8.72 -10.33 -8.64
C SER A 131 -7.98 -9.49 -7.59
N MET A 132 -6.66 -9.70 -7.47
CA MET A 132 -5.80 -8.99 -6.53
C MET A 132 -4.38 -8.84 -7.07
N ILE A 133 -3.62 -7.91 -6.50
CA ILE A 133 -2.17 -7.89 -6.63
C ILE A 133 -1.54 -8.99 -5.78
N ALA A 134 -0.34 -9.43 -6.13
CA ALA A 134 0.48 -10.28 -5.30
C ALA A 134 1.34 -9.43 -4.35
N GLY A 135 1.27 -9.72 -3.04
CA GLY A 135 2.08 -9.02 -2.04
C GLY A 135 3.58 -9.34 -2.11
N GLY A 136 3.93 -10.59 -2.47
CA GLY A 136 5.31 -11.10 -2.46
C GLY A 136 6.30 -10.25 -3.27
N PRO A 137 6.07 -10.03 -4.58
CA PRO A 137 6.94 -9.16 -5.39
C PRO A 137 6.93 -7.68 -4.97
N GLY A 138 6.02 -7.29 -4.06
CA GLY A 138 5.72 -5.91 -3.72
C GLY A 138 4.78 -5.23 -4.72
N TYR A 139 4.33 -4.04 -4.34
CA TYR A 139 3.39 -3.25 -5.12
C TYR A 139 3.59 -1.76 -4.88
N THR A 140 3.02 -0.94 -5.76
CA THR A 140 3.18 0.52 -5.76
C THR A 140 1.84 1.22 -5.67
N LEU A 141 1.77 2.25 -4.81
CA LEU A 141 0.74 3.29 -4.86
C LEU A 141 1.37 4.58 -5.38
N ASN A 142 0.67 5.31 -6.24
CA ASN A 142 1.07 6.69 -6.54
C ASN A 142 0.52 7.66 -5.48
N LYS A 143 1.01 8.90 -5.50
CA LYS A 143 0.61 9.97 -4.58
C LYS A 143 -0.91 10.16 -4.52
N ALA A 144 -1.61 10.25 -5.66
CA ALA A 144 -3.07 10.42 -5.65
C ALA A 144 -3.80 9.25 -4.99
N ALA A 145 -3.38 8.00 -5.23
CA ALA A 145 -4.00 6.86 -4.56
C ALA A 145 -3.80 6.94 -3.04
N LEU A 146 -2.58 7.28 -2.60
CA LEU A 146 -2.28 7.40 -1.17
C LEU A 146 -3.06 8.56 -0.53
N GLN A 147 -3.06 9.75 -1.11
CA GLN A 147 -3.82 10.91 -0.60
C GLN A 147 -5.32 10.59 -0.53
N GLN A 148 -5.91 10.12 -1.63
CA GLN A 148 -7.35 9.86 -1.66
C GLN A 148 -7.77 8.78 -0.66
N PHE A 149 -6.93 7.76 -0.43
CA PHE A 149 -7.24 6.70 0.52
C PHE A 149 -7.34 7.19 1.97
N PHE A 150 -6.64 8.26 2.32
CA PHE A 150 -6.61 8.82 3.68
C PHE A 150 -7.45 10.11 3.82
N GLU A 151 -7.63 10.87 2.76
CA GLU A 151 -8.29 12.19 2.80
C GLU A 151 -9.76 12.15 2.37
N ILE A 152 -10.16 11.24 1.48
CA ILE A 152 -11.58 11.16 1.05
C ILE A 152 -12.41 10.55 2.18
N THR A 153 -13.43 11.29 2.61
CA THR A 153 -14.42 10.81 3.57
C THR A 153 -15.62 10.20 2.87
N ILE A 154 -16.04 9.02 3.30
CA ILE A 154 -17.26 8.37 2.85
C ILE A 154 -18.35 8.46 3.93
N THR A 155 -19.60 8.55 3.50
CA THR A 155 -20.76 8.58 4.40
C THR A 155 -21.42 7.21 4.43
N THR A 156 -21.43 6.57 5.60
CA THR A 156 -22.11 5.29 5.84
C THR A 156 -23.43 5.54 6.55
N THR A 157 -24.54 5.06 5.99
CA THR A 157 -25.86 5.16 6.61
C THR A 157 -26.21 3.84 7.29
N THR A 158 -26.34 3.85 8.60
CA THR A 158 -26.83 2.72 9.38
C THR A 158 -28.31 2.93 9.68
N THR A 159 -29.15 1.99 9.24
CA THR A 159 -30.58 1.98 9.56
C THR A 159 -30.83 0.94 10.64
N THR A 160 -31.24 1.39 11.82
CA THR A 160 -31.61 0.48 12.92
C THR A 160 -33.12 0.34 12.97
N THR A 161 -33.63 -0.86 12.73
CA THR A 161 -35.05 -1.19 12.91
C THR A 161 -35.28 -1.61 14.36
N VAL A 162 -35.97 -0.76 15.14
CA VAL A 162 -36.41 -1.13 16.48
C VAL A 162 -37.66 -2.00 16.34
N ASN A 163 -37.54 -3.29 16.63
CA ASN A 163 -38.69 -4.21 16.67
C ASN A 163 -39.67 -3.76 17.77
N GLY A 164 -40.78 -3.14 17.37
CA GLY A 164 -41.92 -2.93 18.27
C GLY A 164 -42.87 -1.77 17.95
N LYS A 165 -42.42 -0.70 17.28
CA LYS A 165 -43.24 0.42 16.79
C LYS A 165 -42.47 1.08 15.64
N GLY A 166 -43.11 1.26 14.48
CA GLY A 166 -42.48 1.64 13.21
C GLY A 166 -41.77 3.00 13.18
N SER A 167 -40.62 3.11 13.84
CA SER A 167 -39.71 4.24 13.75
C SER A 167 -38.33 3.72 13.38
N SER A 168 -37.98 3.85 12.10
CA SER A 168 -36.62 3.61 11.60
C SER A 168 -35.80 4.88 11.82
N SER A 169 -34.77 4.82 12.67
CA SER A 169 -33.76 5.88 12.77
C SER A 169 -32.59 5.54 11.85
N SER A 170 -32.27 6.44 10.92
CA SER A 170 -31.06 6.37 10.11
C SER A 170 -30.01 7.31 10.69
N SER A 171 -28.85 6.79 11.07
CA SER A 171 -27.68 7.59 11.44
C SER A 171 -26.64 7.53 10.32
N SER A 172 -26.20 8.68 9.82
CA SER A 172 -25.09 8.77 8.88
C SER A 172 -23.80 9.10 9.61
N ASN A 173 -22.74 8.35 9.38
CA ASN A 173 -21.40 8.62 9.90
C ASN A 173 -20.44 8.87 8.75
N THR A 174 -19.61 9.90 8.84
CA THR A 174 -18.67 10.30 7.79
C THR A 174 -17.25 10.10 8.30
N SER A 175 -16.46 9.29 7.61
CA SER A 175 -15.05 9.06 7.97
C SER A 175 -14.21 8.72 6.75
N ALA A 176 -12.89 8.93 6.85
CA ALA A 176 -11.95 8.61 5.78
C ALA A 176 -12.11 7.15 5.28
N ILE A 177 -11.87 6.90 4.00
CA ILE A 177 -11.84 5.54 3.42
C ILE A 177 -11.02 4.60 4.30
N TRP A 178 -9.84 5.07 4.73
CA TRP A 178 -8.95 4.37 5.65
C TRP A 178 -9.62 3.77 6.90
N ASN A 179 -10.51 4.53 7.52
CA ASN A 179 -11.18 4.12 8.76
C ASN A 179 -12.25 3.05 8.50
N ASN A 180 -12.77 2.99 7.27
CA ASN A 180 -13.78 2.04 6.83
C ASN A 180 -13.18 0.79 6.18
N CYS A 181 -11.95 0.87 5.69
CA CYS A 181 -11.23 -0.25 5.08
C CYS A 181 -10.72 -1.22 6.16
N LEU A 182 -11.54 -2.22 6.47
CA LEU A 182 -11.15 -3.43 7.24
C LEU A 182 -10.36 -3.12 8.53
N SER A 183 -10.76 -2.06 9.23
CA SER A 183 -9.95 -1.47 10.29
C SER A 183 -9.74 -2.35 11.52
N ASN A 184 -10.67 -3.27 11.77
CA ASN A 184 -10.64 -4.22 12.88
C ASN A 184 -10.23 -5.65 12.45
N LYS A 185 -9.68 -5.83 11.24
CA LYS A 185 -9.26 -7.15 10.75
C LYS A 185 -7.81 -7.45 11.09
N HIS A 186 -7.52 -8.70 11.41
CA HIS A 186 -6.16 -9.20 11.63
C HIS A 186 -5.98 -10.41 10.72
N ALA A 187 -5.04 -10.31 9.78
CA ALA A 187 -4.78 -11.36 8.81
C ALA A 187 -3.37 -11.23 8.22
N SER A 188 -2.91 -12.34 7.65
CA SER A 188 -1.61 -12.47 6.96
C SER A 188 -1.64 -12.16 5.47
N TYR A 189 -2.79 -11.76 4.91
CA TYR A 189 -2.99 -11.51 3.48
C TYR A 189 -3.35 -10.03 3.25
N GLU A 190 -2.39 -9.17 3.55
CA GLU A 190 -2.48 -7.71 3.41
C GLU A 190 -2.73 -7.28 1.96
N ASP A 191 -2.15 -7.99 1.00
CA ASP A 191 -2.29 -7.76 -0.44
C ASP A 191 -3.76 -7.86 -0.91
N ARG A 192 -4.45 -8.93 -0.50
CA ARG A 192 -5.88 -9.12 -0.76
C ARG A 192 -6.72 -7.99 -0.19
N PHE A 193 -6.40 -7.54 1.02
CA PHE A 193 -7.13 -6.46 1.68
C PHE A 193 -6.85 -5.10 1.05
N MET A 194 -5.60 -4.87 0.63
CA MET A 194 -5.24 -3.68 -0.13
C MET A 194 -5.99 -3.64 -1.46
N SER A 195 -5.96 -4.73 -2.25
CA SER A 195 -6.73 -4.82 -3.51
C SER A 195 -8.23 -4.61 -3.29
N TYR A 196 -8.80 -5.23 -2.25
CA TYR A 196 -10.20 -5.05 -1.91
C TYR A 196 -10.53 -3.58 -1.65
N CYS A 197 -9.73 -2.88 -0.84
CA CYS A 197 -10.02 -1.50 -0.49
C CYS A 197 -9.79 -0.53 -1.65
N MET A 198 -8.74 -0.72 -2.45
CA MET A 198 -8.49 0.08 -3.65
C MET A 198 -9.64 -0.06 -4.66
N SER A 199 -10.09 -1.30 -4.90
CA SER A 199 -11.23 -1.58 -5.77
C SER A 199 -12.55 -1.02 -5.23
N THR A 200 -12.83 -1.21 -3.93
CA THR A 200 -14.10 -0.84 -3.31
C THR A 200 -14.28 0.67 -3.21
N PHE A 201 -13.21 1.40 -2.87
CA PHE A 201 -13.32 2.81 -2.50
C PHE A 201 -12.73 3.79 -3.52
N LEU A 202 -11.75 3.36 -4.32
CA LEU A 202 -11.12 4.21 -5.34
C LEU A 202 -11.42 3.74 -6.78
N GLY A 203 -12.14 2.63 -6.96
CA GLY A 203 -12.49 2.10 -8.28
C GLY A 203 -11.27 1.62 -9.08
N ILE A 204 -10.15 1.32 -8.42
CA ILE A 204 -8.94 0.82 -9.08
C ILE A 204 -9.07 -0.70 -9.24
N HIS A 205 -9.05 -1.18 -10.47
CA HIS A 205 -9.32 -2.57 -10.80
C HIS A 205 -8.15 -3.23 -11.54
N GLY A 206 -8.28 -4.52 -11.85
CA GLY A 206 -7.19 -5.34 -12.38
C GLY A 206 -6.39 -4.72 -13.51
N ASN A 207 -7.04 -4.15 -14.52
CA ASN A 207 -6.34 -3.52 -15.66
C ASN A 207 -5.54 -2.28 -15.26
N ASP A 208 -5.93 -1.56 -14.21
CA ASP A 208 -5.18 -0.42 -13.70
C ASP A 208 -3.92 -0.84 -12.93
N THR A 209 -3.89 -2.13 -12.52
CA THR A 209 -2.86 -2.72 -11.67
C THR A 209 -1.91 -3.64 -12.42
N ASP A 210 -2.33 -4.13 -13.59
CA ASP A 210 -1.62 -5.13 -14.39
C ASP A 210 -0.47 -4.48 -15.16
N THR A 211 0.74 -4.89 -14.79
CA THR A 211 1.99 -4.39 -15.36
C THR A 211 2.42 -5.15 -16.61
N ARG A 212 1.65 -6.13 -17.07
CA ARG A 212 1.93 -6.86 -18.30
C ARG A 212 1.63 -6.03 -19.54
N ASP A 213 2.31 -6.37 -20.61
CA ASP A 213 2.03 -5.80 -21.92
C ASP A 213 0.78 -6.45 -22.57
N PRO A 214 0.30 -5.93 -23.72
CA PRO A 214 -0.85 -6.52 -24.42
C PRO A 214 -0.67 -7.97 -24.89
N THR A 215 0.57 -8.47 -24.94
CA THR A 215 0.88 -9.87 -25.25
C THR A 215 0.92 -10.76 -24.00
N GLY A 216 0.81 -10.16 -22.81
CA GLY A 216 0.85 -10.82 -21.51
C GLY A 216 2.26 -10.96 -20.93
N GLU A 217 3.29 -10.38 -21.56
CA GLU A 217 4.65 -10.40 -21.03
C GLU A 217 4.80 -9.43 -19.87
N GLN A 218 5.51 -9.87 -18.82
CA GLN A 218 5.75 -9.07 -17.63
C GLN A 218 6.73 -7.93 -17.93
N LYS A 219 6.25 -6.68 -17.86
CA LYS A 219 7.13 -5.50 -17.94
C LYS A 219 7.72 -5.13 -16.58
N PHE A 220 7.01 -5.48 -15.50
CA PHE A 220 7.37 -5.14 -14.13
C PHE A 220 6.68 -6.11 -13.14
N HIS A 221 7.39 -6.60 -12.12
CA HIS A 221 6.91 -7.57 -11.12
C HIS A 221 6.33 -8.88 -11.67
N ASP A 222 7.19 -9.88 -11.89
CA ASP A 222 6.70 -11.24 -12.07
C ASP A 222 6.31 -11.88 -10.73
N THR A 223 5.27 -12.70 -10.76
CA THR A 223 4.88 -13.62 -9.67
C THR A 223 5.51 -14.99 -9.82
N ASP A 224 6.02 -15.32 -11.00
CA ASP A 224 6.69 -16.59 -11.28
C ASP A 224 8.21 -16.33 -11.37
N PRO A 225 9.04 -16.97 -10.51
CA PRO A 225 10.48 -16.79 -10.52
C PRO A 225 11.19 -17.33 -11.76
#